data_AF-A0A3G2FPG1-F1
#
_entry.id   AF-A0A3G2FPG1-F1
#
_cell.length_a   1.000
_cell.length_b   1.000
_cell.length_c   1.000
_cell.angle_alpha   90.00
_cell.angle_beta   90.00
_cell.angle_gamma   90.00
#
_symmetry.space_group_name_H-M   'P 1'
#
loop_
_entity.id
_entity.type
_entity.pdbx_description
1 polymer ?
#
loop_
_entity_poly.entity_id
_entity_poly.type
_entity_poly.pdbx_seq_one_letter_code
_entity_poly.pdbx_strand_id
1 'polypeptide(L)' 'TLFLWMFWPSFNSAIAEPGDKQCRAIVDTYFSLAACVLTDFAFSSLVEHRGKLNM' A
#
# COMPACT_ATOMS: atom_id res chain seq x y z
N THR A 1 1.35 1.66 11.68
CA THR A 1 1.14 1.51 10.22
C THR A 1 2.13 0.54 9.58
N LEU A 2 3.43 0.59 9.88
CA LEU A 2 4.44 -0.24 9.20
C LEU A 2 4.20 -1.75 9.25
N PHE A 3 3.87 -2.31 10.42
CA PHE A 3 3.54 -3.75 10.53
C PHE A 3 2.40 -4.14 9.60
N LEU A 4 1.32 -3.35 9.59
CA LEU A 4 0.19 -3.59 8.69
C LEU A 4 0.63 -3.51 7.23
N TRP A 5 1.34 -2.46 6.86
CA TRP A 5 1.80 -2.25 5.47
C TRP A 5 2.68 -3.41 4.97
N MET A 6 3.62 -3.90 5.78
CA MET A 6 4.52 -5.00 5.41
C MET A 6 3.81 -6.35 5.30
N PHE A 7 2.84 -6.63 6.17
CA PHE A 7 2.14 -7.92 6.19
C PHE A 7 0.84 -7.95 5.39
N TRP A 8 0.39 -6.82 4.86
CA TRP A 8 -0.84 -6.74 4.06
C TRP A 8 -0.82 -7.60 2.78
N PRO A 9 0.29 -7.68 2.01
CA PRO A 9 0.37 -8.58 0.86
C PRO A 9 0.12 -10.04 1.25
N SER A 10 0.69 -10.50 2.36
CA SER A 10 0.46 -11.84 2.91
C SER A 10 -0.99 -12.05 3.34
N PHE A 11 -1.61 -11.05 3.96
CA PHE A 11 -3.01 -11.11 4.37
C PHE A 11 -3.96 -11.22 3.16
N ASN A 12 -3.78 -10.38 2.15
CA ASN A 12 -4.59 -10.38 0.94
C ASN A 12 -4.40 -11.64 0.07
N SER A 13 -3.20 -12.24 0.10
CA SER A 13 -2.90 -13.44 -0.67
C SER A 13 -3.17 -14.75 0.08
N ALA A 14 -3.58 -14.69 1.35
CA ALA A 14 -3.69 -15.87 2.21
C ALA A 14 -4.73 -16.89 1.72
N ILE A 15 -5.80 -16.42 1.07
CA ILE A 15 -6.90 -17.25 0.55
C ILE A 15 -6.84 -17.46 -0.97
N ALA A 16 -5.81 -16.93 -1.63
CA ALA A 16 -5.62 -17.13 -3.07
C ALA A 16 -5.10 -18.54 -3.34
N GLU A 17 -5.47 -19.11 -4.50
CA GLU A 17 -4.93 -20.40 -4.92
C GLU A 17 -3.38 -20.33 -5.02
N PRO A 18 -2.67 -21.34 -4.47
CA PRO A 18 -1.21 -21.37 -4.52
C PRO A 18 -0.65 -21.28 -5.94
N GLY A 19 0.51 -20.64 -6.08
CA GLY A 19 1.15 -20.40 -7.37
C GLY A 19 0.85 -19.01 -7.92
N ASP A 20 0.54 -18.92 -9.20
CA ASP A 20 0.50 -17.64 -9.92
C ASP A 20 -0.55 -16.65 -9.37
N LYS A 21 -1.72 -17.15 -8.94
CA LYS A 21 -2.78 -16.29 -8.37
C LYS A 21 -2.35 -15.68 -7.04
N GLN A 22 -1.69 -16.47 -6.18
CA GLN A 22 -1.14 -15.98 -4.92
C GLN A 22 -0.02 -14.97 -5.15
N CYS A 23 0.94 -15.26 -6.04
CA CYS A 23 2.01 -14.31 -6.40
C CYS A 23 1.45 -13.00 -6.95
N ARG A 24 0.45 -13.07 -7.84
CA ARG A 24 -0.22 -11.89 -8.39
C ARG A 24 -0.90 -11.08 -7.30
N ALA A 25 -1.63 -11.72 -6.38
CA ALA A 25 -2.27 -11.03 -5.27
C ALA A 25 -1.26 -10.29 -4.36
N ILE A 26 -0.09 -10.89 -4.13
CA ILE A 26 1.01 -10.25 -3.38
C ILE A 26 1.50 -9.01 -4.13
N VAL A 27 1.83 -9.16 -5.41
CA VAL A 27 2.40 -8.08 -6.23
C VAL A 27 1.42 -6.92 -6.42
N ASP A 28 0.17 -7.21 -6.75
CA ASP A 28 -0.88 -6.20 -6.93
C ASP A 28 -1.13 -5.43 -5.62
N THR A 29 -1.18 -6.14 -4.49
CA THR A 29 -1.33 -5.50 -3.18
C THR A 29 -0.13 -4.61 -2.86
N TYR A 30 1.09 -5.07 -3.11
CA TYR A 30 2.30 -4.29 -2.86
C TYR A 30 2.34 -3.00 -3.69
N PHE A 31 2.06 -3.09 -4.99
CA PHE A 31 2.06 -1.91 -5.86
C PHE A 31 0.92 -0.94 -5.53
N SER A 32 -0.27 -1.45 -5.18
CA SER A 32 -1.37 -0.62 -4.70
C SER A 32 -0.97 0.18 -3.45
N LEU A 33 -0.35 -0.48 -2.47
CA LEU A 33 0.11 0.18 -1.24
C LEU A 33 1.22 1.20 -1.49
N ALA A 34 2.16 0.92 -2.40
CA ALA A 34 3.19 1.87 -2.78
C ALA A 34 2.58 3.12 -3.46
N ALA A 35 1.65 2.92 -4.39
CA ALA A 35 0.94 4.01 -5.06
C ALA A 35 0.10 4.85 -4.08
N CYS A 36 -0.57 4.19 -3.12
CA CYS A 36 -1.31 4.86 -2.06
C CYS A 36 -0.40 5.74 -1.20
N VAL A 37 0.77 5.26 -0.77
CA VAL A 37 1.71 6.06 0.04
C VAL A 37 2.19 7.30 -0.72
N LEU A 38 2.57 7.15 -2.00
CA LEU A 38 3.00 8.29 -2.82
C LEU A 38 1.88 9.31 -3.01
N THR A 39 0.66 8.84 -3.26
CA THR A 39 -0.51 9.69 -3.46
C THR A 39 -0.87 10.40 -2.17
N ASP A 40 -0.97 9.69 -1.06
CA ASP A 40 -1.27 10.25 0.25
C ASP A 40 -0.25 11.32 0.65
N PHE A 41 1.03 11.07 0.44
CA PHE A 41 2.08 12.05 0.70
C PHE A 41 1.97 13.30 -0.18
N ALA A 42 1.70 13.12 -1.48
CA ALA A 42 1.50 14.23 -2.40
C ALA A 42 0.27 15.06 -2.02
N PHE A 43 -0.87 14.42 -1.73
CA PHE A 43 -2.10 15.08 -1.32
C PHE A 43 -1.96 15.74 0.06
N SER A 44 -1.28 15.11 1.00
CA SER A 44 -0.98 15.66 2.33
C SER A 44 -0.24 16.98 2.20
N SER A 45 0.77 17.07 1.33
CA SER A 45 1.47 18.33 1.04
C SER A 45 0.60 19.34 0.27
N LEU A 46 -0.18 18.88 -0.72
CA LEU A 46 -1.00 19.77 -1.57
C LEU A 46 -2.16 20.44 -0.81
N VAL A 47 -2.78 19.72 0.12
CA VAL A 47 -3.94 20.20 0.88
C VAL A 47 -3.51 20.99 2.12
N GLU A 48 -2.31 20.74 2.64
CA GLU A 48 -1.80 21.45 3.80
C GLU A 48 -1.42 22.91 3.46
N HIS A 49 -1.91 23.85 4.27
CA HIS A 49 -1.82 25.29 4.01
C HIS A 49 -0.39 25.85 3.91
N ARG A 50 0.62 25.07 4.33
CA ARG A 50 2.06 25.39 4.25
C ARG A 50 2.88 24.34 3.51
N GLY A 51 2.25 23.40 2.79
CA GLY A 51 2.97 22.33 2.09
C GLY A 51 3.59 21.28 3.02
N LYS A 52 3.27 21.30 4.31
CA LYS A 52 3.81 20.36 5.30
C LYS A 52 3.13 19.00 5.16
N LEU A 53 3.84 17.98 5.61
CA LEU A 53 3.31 16.62 5.64
C LEU A 53 2.57 16.43 6.96
N ASN A 54 1.31 16.02 6.86
CA ASN A 54 0.56 15.52 7.99
C ASN A 54 0.88 14.03 8.16
N MET A 55 1.28 13.64 9.38
CA MET A 55 1.65 12.26 9.75
C MET A 55 0.57 11.62 10.60
#